data_AF-A0A950UKJ6-F1
#
_entry.id   AF-A0A950UKJ6-F1
#
_cell.length_a   1.000
_cell.length_b   1.000
_cell.length_c   1.000
_cell.angle_alpha   90.00
_cell.angle_beta   90.00
_cell.angle_gamma   90.00
#
_symmetry.space_group_name_H-M   'P 1'
#
loop_
_entity.id
_entity.type
_entity.pdbx_description
1 polymer ?
#
loop_
_entity_poly.entity_id
_entity_poly.type
_entity_poly.pdbx_seq_one_letter_code
_entity_poly.pdbx_strand_id
1 'polypeptide(L)' 'MRSALARLGVGGLIGLTSAAVALGVGELIAAALRPAAAPIVVIANKFILLTPEWLQNYAIR' A
#
# COMPACT_ATOMS: atom_id res chain seq x y z
N MET A 1 -9.79 6.07 32.25
CA MET A 1 -9.95 5.26 31.02
C MET A 1 -10.02 6.10 29.73
N ARG A 2 -10.85 7.17 29.64
CA ARG A 2 -10.96 8.01 28.41
C ARG A 2 -9.64 8.61 27.88
N SER A 3 -8.71 8.99 28.77
CA SER A 3 -7.41 9.56 28.39
C SER A 3 -6.44 8.56 27.74
N ALA A 4 -6.54 7.27 28.09
CA ALA A 4 -5.72 6.23 27.48
C ALA A 4 -6.15 5.95 26.03
N LEU A 5 -7.46 5.89 25.77
CA LEU A 5 -8.01 5.73 24.42
C LEU A 5 -7.65 6.91 23.51
N ALA A 6 -7.70 8.14 24.02
CA ALA A 6 -7.28 9.31 23.26
C ALA A 6 -5.79 9.26 22.89
N ARG A 7 -4.92 8.85 23.82
CA ARG A 7 -3.47 8.69 23.56
C ARG A 7 -3.19 7.58 22.54
N LEU A 8 -3.90 6.46 22.63
CA LEU A 8 -3.78 5.37 21.66
C LEU A 8 -4.27 5.81 20.28
N GLY A 9 -5.36 6.57 20.19
CA GLY A 9 -5.85 7.14 18.94
C GLY A 9 -4.82 8.07 18.29
N VAL A 10 -4.23 8.99 19.06
CA VAL A 10 -3.19 9.90 18.57
C VAL A 10 -1.93 9.12 18.14
N GLY A 11 -1.49 8.16 18.95
CA GLY A 11 -0.34 7.31 18.60
C GLY A 11 -0.58 6.50 17.33
N GLY A 12 -1.79 5.95 17.16
CA GLY A 12 -2.20 5.25 15.95
C GLY A 12 -2.19 6.14 14.71
N LEU A 13 -2.69 7.37 14.82
CA LEU A 13 -2.66 8.34 13.70
C LEU A 13 -1.23 8.74 13.32
N ILE A 14 -0.34 8.94 14.29
CA ILE A 14 1.07 9.22 14.04
C ILE A 14 1.73 8.03 13.34
N GLY A 15 1.48 6.81 13.82
CA GLY A 15 1.97 5.59 13.17
C GLY A 15 1.46 5.45 11.74
N LEU A 16 0.16 5.65 11.52
CA LEU A 16 -0.47 5.57 10.21
C LEU A 16 0.12 6.58 9.22
N THR A 17 0.25 7.85 9.63
CA THR A 17 0.83 8.90 8.79
C THR A 17 2.30 8.64 8.49
N SER A 18 3.06 8.16 9.47
CA SER A 18 4.47 7.76 9.26
C SER A 18 4.59 6.61 8.26
N ALA A 19 3.72 5.60 8.36
CA ALA A 19 3.67 4.48 7.43
C ALA A 19 3.30 4.94 6.01
N ALA A 20 2.32 5.84 5.87
CA ALA A 20 1.94 6.41 4.58
C ALA A 20 3.11 7.16 3.92
N VAL A 21 3.86 7.95 4.69
CA VAL A 21 5.06 8.64 4.21
C VAL A 21 6.13 7.64 3.78
N ALA A 22 6.39 6.61 4.59
CA ALA A 22 7.38 5.58 4.24
C ALA A 22 7.02 4.84 2.94
N LEU A 23 5.74 4.49 2.74
CA LEU A 23 5.25 3.90 1.50
C LEU A 23 5.41 4.86 0.31
N GLY A 24 5.03 6.12 0.46
CA GLY A 24 5.17 7.12 -0.61
C GLY A 24 6.62 7.33 -1.04
N VAL A 25 7.54 7.46 -0.09
CA VAL A 25 8.98 7.59 -0.37
C VAL A 25 9.51 6.32 -1.05
N GLY A 26 9.13 5.14 -0.55
CA GLY A 26 9.50 3.86 -1.15
C GLY A 26 9.00 3.74 -2.59
N GLU A 27 7.76 4.17 -2.86
CA GLU A 27 7.17 4.16 -4.20
C GLU A 27 7.93 5.09 -5.16
N LEU A 28 8.27 6.30 -4.72
CA LEU A 28 9.02 7.26 -5.54
C LEU A 28 10.44 6.77 -5.86
N ILE A 29 11.15 6.24 -4.87
CA ILE A 29 12.49 5.70 -5.06
C ILE A 29 12.44 4.49 -5.99
N ALA A 30 11.49 3.59 -5.79
CA ALA A 30 11.32 2.42 -6.63
C ALA A 30 10.93 2.81 -8.06
N ALA A 31 10.05 3.78 -8.25
CA ALA A 31 9.71 4.28 -9.58
C ALA A 31 10.95 4.79 -10.35
N ALA A 32 11.91 5.41 -9.65
CA ALA A 32 13.15 5.90 -10.26
C ALA A 32 14.18 4.79 -10.54
N LEU A 33 14.34 3.82 -9.64
CA LEU A 33 15.40 2.81 -9.72
C LEU A 33 14.95 1.49 -10.37
N ARG A 34 13.77 1.00 -9.98
CA ARG A 34 13.20 -0.27 -10.43
C ARG A 34 11.69 -0.29 -10.16
N PRO A 35 10.86 0.11 -11.14
CA PRO A 35 9.40 0.22 -10.95
C PRO A 35 8.74 -1.08 -10.47
N ALA A 36 9.27 -2.24 -10.87
CA ALA A 36 8.76 -3.55 -10.44
C ALA A 36 8.98 -3.86 -8.94
N ALA A 37 9.80 -3.08 -8.24
CA ALA A 37 10.03 -3.19 -6.80
C ALA A 37 9.15 -2.23 -5.98
N ALA A 38 8.31 -1.42 -6.63
CA ALA A 38 7.52 -0.41 -5.95
C ALA A 38 6.49 -1.08 -5.01
N PRO A 39 6.43 -0.67 -3.72
CA PRO A 39 5.61 -1.34 -2.71
C PRO A 39 4.16 -1.57 -3.12
N ILE A 40 3.49 -0.53 -3.64
CA ILE A 40 2.07 -0.60 -4.01
C ILE A 40 1.91 -1.49 -5.25
N VAL A 41 2.78 -1.33 -6.24
CA VAL A 41 2.77 -2.13 -7.47
C VAL A 41 2.93 -3.63 -7.18
N VAL A 42 3.87 -4.01 -6.30
CA VAL A 42 4.11 -5.41 -5.94
C VAL A 42 2.87 -6.02 -5.27
N ILE A 43 2.24 -5.27 -4.37
CA ILE A 43 1.01 -5.72 -3.70
C ILE A 43 -0.11 -5.88 -4.72
N ALA A 44 -0.34 -4.86 -5.56
CA ALA A 44 -1.38 -4.89 -6.59
C ALA A 44 -1.20 -6.06 -7.56
N ASN A 45 0.04 -6.31 -8.00
CA ASN A 45 0.37 -7.43 -8.87
C ASN A 45 0.00 -8.78 -8.24
N LYS A 46 0.19 -8.96 -6.92
CA LYS A 46 -0.26 -10.19 -6.25
C LYS A 46 -1.78 -10.38 -6.30
N PHE A 47 -2.55 -9.30 -6.18
CA PHE A 47 -4.01 -9.39 -6.30
C PHE A 47 -4.46 -9.72 -7.73
N ILE A 48 -3.78 -9.17 -8.73
CA ILE A 48 -4.04 -9.50 -10.14
C ILE A 48 -3.81 -11.00 -10.37
N LEU A 49 -2.72 -11.57 -9.84
CA LEU A 49 -2.42 -13.00 -9.96
C LEU A 49 -3.46 -13.91 -9.27
N LEU A 50 -4.20 -13.40 -8.29
CA LEU A 50 -5.30 -14.13 -7.63
C LEU A 50 -6.62 -14.05 -8.41
N THR A 51 -6.71 -13.16 -9.40
CA THR A 51 -7.94 -12.93 -10.18
C THR A 51 -8.05 -13.97 -11.29
N PRO A 52 -9.23 -14.60 -11.51
CA PRO A 52 -9.42 -15.60 -12.57
C PRO A 52 -9.07 -15.07 -13.96
N GLU A 53 -8.46 -15.91 -14.80
CA GLU A 53 -7.99 -15.53 -16.14
C GLU A 53 -9.12 -15.03 -17.06
N TRP A 54 -10.32 -15.61 -16.94
CA TRP A 54 -11.49 -15.16 -17.71
C TRP A 54 -11.87 -13.71 -17.42
N LEU A 55 -11.72 -13.26 -16.17
CA LEU A 55 -12.05 -11.89 -15.76
C LEU A 55 -10.98 -10.90 -16.23
N GLN A 56 -9.71 -11.32 -16.23
CA GLN A 56 -8.63 -10.53 -16.80
C GLN A 56 -8.81 -10.36 -18.32
N ASN A 57 -9.13 -11.44 -19.03
CA ASN A 57 -9.38 -11.43 -20.46
C ASN A 57 -10.59 -10.58 -20.85
N TYR A 58 -11.63 -10.52 -20.01
CA TYR A 58 -12.77 -9.61 -20.18
C TYR A 58 -12.40 -8.14 -19.93
N ALA A 59 -11.53 -7.85 -18.96
CA ALA A 59 -11.14 -6.48 -18.64
C ALA A 59 -10.14 -5.87 -19.63
N ILE A 60 -9.37 -6.70 -20.32
CA ILE A 60 -8.34 -6.27 -21.29
C ILE A 60 -8.89 -6.15 -22.72
N ARG A 61 -9.94 -6.91 -23.07
CA ARG A 61 -10.57 -6.90 -24.40
C ARG A 61 -11.78 -5.97 -24.43
#